data_AF-A0A9P4I1I4-F1
#
_entry.id   AF-A0A9P4I1I4-F1
#
_cell.length_a   1.000
_cell.length_b   1.000
_cell.length_c   1.000
_cell.angle_alpha   90.00
_cell.angle_beta   90.00
_cell.angle_gamma   90.00
#
_symmetry.space_group_name_H-M   'P 1'
#
loop_
_entity.id
_entity.type
_entity.pdbx_description
1 polymer ?
#
loop_
_entity_poly.entity_id
_entity_poly.type
_entity_poly.pdbx_seq_one_letter_code
_entity_poly.pdbx_strand_id
1 'polypeptide(L)'
;MTQLKQSRRQRLPPGPGFEPDLNNPIHKIFRYENFRTVTKDEYRTMKLAFRLASKLLTDEHMLQWWLHAAFDKEVRDANHDGKACLQHRKTYTRRHLRKLNEGLVELADYVEFDFKDTKRDDTEDMLCGTTQERVGILYRTATLEEQLRYSFFFATTLVHELTHAFCIIGRRWGARNDPLEPYCSMNGKLDPRSEWGSSWETNTLGMMPFTRKAPDLKPMATLWGYRWIEGIKNEDGNIRDGYKMARLPILWILRWFQRHKWEELKERKFRASAPMPEGPVRVWTSRLDDTTWFESPARKPANDTRSKKRTREDANVPGSDADDERSDRPMDKRTRR
;
A
#
# COMPACT_ATOMS: atom_id res chain seq x y z
N MET A 1 46.25 -2.36 -3.57
CA MET A 1 45.23 -1.73 -2.69
C MET A 1 44.48 -0.68 -3.50
N THR A 2 43.31 -1.04 -4.02
CA THR A 2 42.50 -0.14 -4.86
C THR A 2 41.72 0.81 -3.96
N GLN A 3 42.07 2.10 -3.96
CA GLN A 3 41.28 3.13 -3.28
C GLN A 3 39.87 3.12 -3.87
N LEU A 4 38.91 2.59 -3.11
CA LEU A 4 37.49 2.72 -3.42
C LEU A 4 37.18 4.21 -3.44
N LYS A 5 37.07 4.80 -4.64
CA LYS A 5 36.62 6.19 -4.82
C LYS A 5 35.32 6.33 -4.06
N GLN A 6 35.34 7.05 -2.94
CA GLN A 6 34.14 7.41 -2.20
C GLN A 6 33.30 8.27 -3.14
N SER A 7 32.36 7.63 -3.84
CA SER A 7 31.33 8.30 -4.63
C SER A 7 30.74 9.40 -3.76
N ARG A 8 30.84 10.64 -4.25
CA ARG A 8 30.29 11.85 -3.65
C ARG A 8 28.84 11.55 -3.27
N ARG A 9 28.57 11.36 -1.98
CA ARG A 9 27.23 11.13 -1.48
C ARG A 9 26.41 12.37 -1.84
N GLN A 10 25.46 12.25 -2.77
CA GLN A 10 24.38 13.23 -2.88
C GLN A 10 23.57 13.10 -1.59
N ARG A 11 23.94 13.86 -0.56
CA ARG A 11 23.07 14.08 0.58
C ARG A 11 21.86 14.84 0.07
N LEU A 12 20.67 14.56 0.61
CA LEU A 12 19.52 15.41 0.38
C LEU A 12 19.95 16.87 0.67
N PRO A 13 19.63 17.82 -0.23
CA PRO A 13 20.00 19.21 -0.01
C PRO A 13 19.38 19.66 1.32
N PRO A 14 20.16 20.24 2.25
CA PRO A 14 19.60 20.81 3.45
C PRO A 14 18.66 21.94 3.02
N GLY A 15 17.37 21.78 3.29
CA GLY A 15 16.37 22.75 2.93
C GLY A 15 15.12 22.59 3.81
N PRO A 16 14.42 23.69 4.12
CA PRO A 16 13.12 23.60 4.76
C PRO A 16 12.18 22.72 3.93
N GLY A 17 11.52 21.77 4.57
CA GLY A 17 10.59 20.84 3.91
C GLY A 17 11.15 19.47 3.53
N PHE A 18 12.38 19.12 3.94
CA PHE A 18 12.95 17.77 3.75
C PHE A 18 12.98 16.90 5.02
N GLU A 19 12.32 17.35 6.09
CA GLU A 19 12.25 16.62 7.36
C GLU A 19 10.91 15.89 7.52
N PRO A 20 10.89 14.72 8.19
CA PRO A 20 9.65 14.08 8.60
C PRO A 20 9.00 14.90 9.72
N ASP A 21 7.75 15.34 9.52
CA ASP A 21 7.00 16.13 10.51
C ASP A 21 5.74 15.41 11.02
N LEU A 22 5.64 14.10 10.76
CA LEU A 22 4.54 13.27 11.20
C LEU A 22 4.54 13.09 12.73
N ASN A 23 3.52 13.64 13.39
CA ASN A 23 3.41 13.71 14.85
C ASN A 23 2.05 13.25 15.40
N ASN A 24 1.28 12.47 14.65
CA ASN A 24 -0.01 11.94 15.13
C ASN A 24 0.15 10.99 16.33
N PRO A 25 -0.95 10.78 17.08
CA PRO A 25 -1.02 9.72 18.08
C PRO A 25 -0.71 8.35 17.45
N ILE A 26 -0.02 7.51 18.21
CA ILE A 26 0.21 6.11 17.86
C ILE A 26 -1.08 5.34 18.20
N HIS A 27 -1.58 4.56 17.26
CA HIS A 27 -2.77 3.73 17.40
C HIS A 27 -2.57 2.70 18.50
N LYS A 28 -3.64 2.36 19.23
CA LYS A 28 -3.60 1.43 20.37
C LYS A 28 -2.98 0.07 20.02
N ILE A 29 -3.14 -0.38 18.78
CA ILE A 29 -2.55 -1.65 18.30
C ILE A 29 -1.01 -1.66 18.34
N PHE A 30 -0.38 -0.49 18.22
CA PHE A 30 1.07 -0.33 18.27
C PHE A 30 1.55 0.21 19.62
N ARG A 31 0.77 0.08 20.70
CA ARG A 31 1.22 0.41 22.05
C ARG A 31 2.37 -0.50 22.48
N TYR A 32 3.20 -0.04 23.41
CA TYR A 32 4.38 -0.77 23.85
C TYR A 32 4.06 -2.17 24.37
N GLU A 33 2.93 -2.32 25.06
CA GLU A 33 2.48 -3.57 25.68
C GLU A 33 2.24 -4.68 24.66
N ASN A 34 2.00 -4.33 23.39
CA ASN A 34 1.80 -5.31 22.31
C ASN A 34 3.14 -5.82 21.73
N PHE A 35 4.31 -5.34 22.19
CA PHE A 35 5.63 -5.75 21.70
C PHE A 35 6.43 -6.46 22.80
N ARG A 36 6.22 -7.76 22.95
CA ARG A 36 6.74 -8.54 24.09
C ARG A 36 8.26 -8.58 24.20
N THR A 37 8.96 -8.62 23.07
CA THR A 37 10.41 -8.79 23.01
C THR A 37 11.18 -7.48 22.81
N VAL A 38 10.48 -6.35 22.75
CA VAL A 38 11.09 -5.05 22.45
C VAL A 38 11.40 -4.27 23.72
N THR A 39 12.63 -3.76 23.83
CA THR A 39 13.00 -2.84 24.91
C THR A 39 12.36 -1.47 24.74
N LYS A 40 12.22 -0.69 25.82
CA LYS A 40 11.67 0.69 25.73
C LYS A 40 12.47 1.59 24.77
N ASP A 41 13.78 1.39 24.66
CA ASP A 41 14.63 2.20 23.78
C ASP A 41 14.50 1.82 22.31
N GLU A 42 14.36 0.53 22.00
CA GLU A 42 14.01 0.09 20.64
C GLU A 42 12.62 0.59 20.26
N TYR A 43 11.63 0.48 21.15
CA TYR A 43 10.29 1.01 20.92
C TYR A 43 10.31 2.52 20.61
N ARG A 44 11.10 3.30 21.35
CA ARG A 44 11.30 4.73 21.08
C ARG A 44 11.87 4.99 19.69
N THR A 45 12.80 4.14 19.26
CA THR A 45 13.46 4.21 17.94
C THR A 45 12.47 3.93 16.80
N MET A 46 11.50 3.05 17.03
CA MET A 46 10.46 2.67 16.07
C MET A 46 9.26 3.64 15.99
N LYS A 47 9.20 4.69 16.83
CA LYS A 47 8.05 5.60 16.90
C LYS A 47 7.68 6.24 15.56
N LEU A 48 8.66 6.55 14.71
CA LEU A 48 8.39 7.14 13.40
C LEU A 48 7.59 6.17 12.51
N ALA A 49 7.98 4.89 12.49
CA ALA A 49 7.25 3.83 11.80
C ALA A 49 5.85 3.64 12.39
N PHE A 50 5.72 3.56 13.72
CA PHE A 50 4.41 3.38 14.37
C PHE A 50 3.46 4.54 14.07
N ARG A 51 3.94 5.78 13.99
CA ARG A 51 3.10 6.92 13.59
C ARG A 51 2.58 6.79 12.17
N LEU A 52 3.44 6.38 11.23
CA LEU A 52 3.03 6.13 9.85
C LEU A 52 2.02 4.98 9.76
N ALA A 53 2.31 3.83 10.39
CA ALA A 53 1.39 2.69 10.44
C ALA A 53 0.04 3.09 11.06
N SER A 54 0.06 3.93 12.10
CA SER A 54 -1.16 4.47 12.71
C SER A 54 -1.95 5.35 11.74
N LYS A 55 -1.29 6.17 10.92
CA LYS A 55 -1.97 6.94 9.87
C LYS A 55 -2.61 6.03 8.83
N LEU A 56 -1.91 5.01 8.38
CA LEU A 56 -2.43 4.02 7.42
C LEU A 56 -3.67 3.29 7.95
N LEU A 57 -3.83 3.16 9.26
CA LEU A 57 -4.98 2.53 9.92
C LEU A 57 -6.10 3.52 10.34
N THR A 58 -5.87 4.83 10.32
CA THR A 58 -6.83 5.79 10.90
C THR A 58 -7.28 6.87 9.93
N ASP A 59 -6.52 7.12 8.87
CA ASP A 59 -6.91 8.07 7.84
C ASP A 59 -8.01 7.48 6.95
N GLU A 60 -9.13 8.19 6.83
CA GLU A 60 -10.32 7.72 6.10
C GLU A 60 -10.01 7.32 4.66
N HIS A 61 -9.04 7.97 4.01
CA HIS A 61 -8.67 7.67 2.63
C HIS A 61 -7.90 6.36 2.49
N MET A 62 -7.28 5.87 3.57
CA MET A 62 -6.57 4.60 3.61
C MET A 62 -7.49 3.44 3.99
N LEU A 63 -8.66 3.74 4.57
CA LEU A 63 -9.59 2.74 5.08
C LEU A 63 -10.48 2.11 4.01
N GLN A 64 -10.38 2.52 2.75
CA GLN A 64 -11.20 1.98 1.67
C GLN A 64 -10.99 0.48 1.47
N TRP A 65 -9.72 0.03 1.48
CA TRP A 65 -9.39 -1.40 1.38
C TRP A 65 -9.93 -2.19 2.59
N TRP A 66 -9.81 -1.63 3.79
CA TRP A 66 -10.31 -2.25 5.03
C TRP A 66 -11.83 -2.38 5.05
N LEU A 67 -12.55 -1.39 4.52
CA LEU A 67 -14.01 -1.46 4.35
C LEU A 67 -14.41 -2.58 3.38
N HIS A 68 -13.65 -2.76 2.30
CA HIS A 68 -13.82 -3.87 1.35
C HIS A 68 -13.58 -5.22 2.02
N ALA A 69 -12.45 -5.36 2.73
CA ALA A 69 -12.12 -6.54 3.50
C ALA A 69 -13.20 -6.91 4.54
N ALA A 70 -13.79 -5.92 5.21
CA ALA A 70 -14.73 -6.12 6.31
C ALA A 70 -16.18 -6.39 5.87
N PHE A 71 -16.66 -5.73 4.81
CA PHE A 71 -18.10 -5.66 4.53
C PHE A 71 -18.52 -6.25 3.18
N ASP A 72 -17.59 -6.51 2.26
CA ASP A 72 -17.95 -7.10 0.98
C ASP A 72 -18.19 -8.62 1.05
N LYS A 73 -18.91 -9.10 0.04
CA LYS A 73 -19.33 -10.50 -0.02
C LYS A 73 -18.26 -11.32 -0.70
N GLU A 74 -17.86 -12.39 -0.04
CA GLU A 74 -17.07 -13.44 -0.66
C GLU A 74 -17.88 -14.18 -1.72
N VAL A 75 -17.32 -14.28 -2.92
CA VAL A 75 -17.86 -15.04 -4.04
C VAL A 75 -16.76 -15.96 -4.59
N ARG A 76 -17.13 -17.08 -5.21
CA ARG A 76 -16.16 -17.91 -5.93
C ARG A 76 -16.07 -17.41 -7.36
N ASP A 77 -14.86 -17.06 -7.79
CA ASP A 77 -14.64 -16.59 -9.15
C ASP A 77 -14.40 -17.77 -10.10
N ALA A 78 -15.32 -17.96 -11.05
CA ALA A 78 -15.21 -19.00 -12.06
C ALA A 78 -13.99 -18.81 -12.98
N ASN A 79 -13.49 -17.58 -13.15
CA ASN A 79 -12.33 -17.28 -13.98
C ASN A 79 -10.99 -17.56 -13.26
N HIS A 80 -11.02 -17.79 -11.95
CA HIS A 80 -9.83 -18.03 -11.14
C HIS A 80 -9.94 -19.37 -10.40
N ASP A 81 -10.23 -20.44 -11.13
CA ASP A 81 -10.30 -21.82 -10.61
C ASP A 81 -11.24 -21.99 -9.41
N GLY A 82 -12.30 -21.17 -9.31
CA GLY A 82 -13.24 -21.21 -8.19
C GLY A 82 -12.68 -20.66 -6.88
N LYS A 83 -11.56 -19.92 -6.92
CA LYS A 83 -10.97 -19.23 -5.76
C LYS A 83 -11.97 -18.24 -5.17
N ALA A 84 -11.98 -18.15 -3.84
CA ALA A 84 -12.76 -17.16 -3.13
C ALA A 84 -12.19 -15.76 -3.39
N CYS A 85 -13.03 -14.80 -3.77
CA CYS A 85 -12.67 -13.40 -3.92
C CYS A 85 -13.72 -12.49 -3.26
N LEU A 86 -13.29 -11.31 -2.83
CA LEU A 86 -14.21 -10.29 -2.33
C LEU A 86 -14.80 -9.50 -3.51
N GLN A 87 -16.12 -9.62 -3.71
CA GLN A 87 -16.82 -8.87 -4.74
C GLN A 87 -17.41 -7.59 -4.15
N HIS A 88 -17.03 -6.45 -4.72
CA HIS A 88 -17.60 -5.17 -4.36
C HIS A 88 -19.08 -5.10 -4.67
N ARG A 89 -19.92 -4.92 -3.65
CA ARG A 89 -21.38 -4.87 -3.84
C ARG A 89 -22.04 -3.57 -3.42
N LYS A 90 -21.37 -2.70 -2.64
CA LYS A 90 -22.05 -1.56 -1.98
C LYS A 90 -21.18 -0.33 -1.81
N THR A 91 -21.83 0.83 -1.78
CA THR A 91 -21.24 2.06 -1.23
C THR A 91 -21.09 1.92 0.29
N TYR A 92 -19.91 2.28 0.80
CA TYR A 92 -19.70 2.33 2.25
C TYR A 92 -20.30 3.60 2.84
N THR A 93 -20.82 3.49 4.07
CA THR A 93 -21.44 4.61 4.78
C THR A 93 -20.56 5.01 5.95
N ARG A 94 -20.81 6.18 6.54
CA ARG A 94 -20.16 6.60 7.79
C ARG A 94 -20.36 5.61 8.94
N ARG A 95 -21.45 4.83 8.93
CA ARG A 95 -21.69 3.75 9.90
C ARG A 95 -20.73 2.58 9.70
N HIS A 96 -20.45 2.19 8.46
CA HIS A 96 -19.46 1.15 8.15
C HIS A 96 -18.06 1.57 8.63
N LEU A 97 -17.67 2.82 8.34
CA LEU A 97 -16.40 3.37 8.79
C LEU A 97 -16.26 3.37 10.32
N ARG A 98 -17.32 3.77 11.04
CA ARG A 98 -17.32 3.74 12.51
C ARG A 98 -17.12 2.32 13.06
N LYS A 99 -17.89 1.35 12.55
CA LYS A 99 -17.76 -0.06 12.94
C LYS A 99 -16.38 -0.62 12.65
N LEU A 100 -15.79 -0.26 11.51
CA LEU A 100 -14.43 -0.65 11.16
C LEU A 100 -13.43 -0.09 12.17
N ASN A 101 -13.52 1.20 12.50
CA ASN A 101 -12.62 1.83 13.48
C ASN A 101 -12.77 1.20 14.87
N GLU A 102 -14.00 0.92 15.32
CA GLU A 102 -14.27 0.20 16.57
C GLU A 102 -13.57 -1.18 16.54
N GLY A 103 -13.75 -1.94 15.46
CA GLY A 103 -13.11 -3.25 15.30
C GLY A 103 -11.57 -3.20 15.25
N LEU A 104 -10.98 -2.18 14.61
CA LEU A 104 -9.53 -1.98 14.62
C LEU A 104 -8.99 -1.63 16.01
N VAL A 105 -9.76 -0.89 16.81
CA VAL A 105 -9.40 -0.58 18.21
C VAL A 105 -9.52 -1.83 19.10
N GLU A 106 -10.57 -2.65 18.91
CA GLU A 106 -10.74 -3.92 19.62
C GLU A 106 -9.64 -4.92 19.25
N LEU A 107 -9.25 -4.97 17.98
CA LEU A 107 -8.14 -5.82 17.49
C LEU A 107 -6.84 -5.59 18.28
N ALA A 108 -6.62 -4.38 18.80
CA ALA A 108 -5.44 -4.06 19.61
C ALA A 108 -5.31 -4.89 20.89
N ASP A 109 -6.41 -5.45 21.40
CA ASP A 109 -6.39 -6.31 22.59
C ASP A 109 -6.17 -7.80 22.25
N TYR A 110 -6.10 -8.16 20.95
CA TYR A 110 -5.90 -9.53 20.46
C TYR A 110 -4.62 -9.73 19.65
N VAL A 111 -3.90 -8.65 19.35
CA VAL A 111 -2.66 -8.70 18.54
C VAL A 111 -1.45 -8.44 19.40
N GLU A 112 -0.45 -9.29 19.24
CA GLU A 112 0.89 -9.13 19.79
C GLU A 112 1.92 -9.26 18.67
N PHE A 113 2.93 -8.41 18.71
CA PHE A 113 4.07 -8.41 17.81
C PHE A 113 5.26 -9.03 18.53
N ASP A 114 5.83 -10.06 17.92
CA ASP A 114 7.01 -10.74 18.42
C ASP A 114 8.06 -10.86 17.32
N PHE A 115 9.17 -10.13 17.48
CA PHE A 115 10.31 -10.22 16.57
C PHE A 115 11.24 -11.31 17.10
N LYS A 116 10.88 -12.56 16.84
CA LYS A 116 11.76 -13.68 17.17
C LYS A 116 13.00 -13.60 16.29
N ASP A 117 14.17 -13.73 16.90
CA ASP A 117 15.40 -14.09 16.20
C ASP A 117 15.20 -15.51 15.65
N THR A 118 14.58 -15.61 14.47
CA THR A 118 14.61 -16.86 13.74
C THR A 118 16.06 -17.02 13.31
N LYS A 119 16.79 -17.92 13.97
CA LYS A 119 18.02 -18.52 13.45
C LYS A 119 17.66 -19.28 12.16
N ARG A 120 17.32 -18.56 11.10
CA ARG A 120 17.29 -19.13 9.76
C ARG A 120 18.75 -19.22 9.34
N ASP A 121 19.22 -20.44 9.09
CA ASP A 121 20.58 -20.76 8.68
C ASP A 121 20.95 -20.20 7.29
N ASP A 122 20.05 -19.47 6.63
CA ASP A 122 20.25 -18.99 5.27
C ASP A 122 20.44 -17.47 5.23
N THR A 123 21.56 -17.07 4.65
CA THR A 123 22.20 -15.75 4.57
C THR A 123 21.42 -14.66 3.80
N GLU A 124 20.09 -14.77 3.68
CA GLU A 124 19.32 -13.95 2.74
C GLU A 124 18.45 -12.81 3.27
N ASP A 125 18.14 -12.71 4.57
CA ASP A 125 17.22 -11.68 5.05
C ASP A 125 17.92 -10.51 5.77
N MET A 126 18.25 -9.47 5.01
CA MET A 126 19.06 -8.34 5.52
C MET A 126 18.27 -7.31 6.37
N LEU A 127 16.97 -7.56 6.62
CA LEU A 127 16.17 -6.77 7.57
C LEU A 127 15.50 -7.62 8.66
N CYS A 128 15.34 -8.93 8.44
CA CYS A 128 14.91 -9.89 9.47
C CYS A 128 16.08 -10.57 10.21
N GLY A 129 17.30 -10.52 9.69
CA GLY A 129 18.48 -11.16 10.27
C GLY A 129 19.38 -10.26 11.12
N THR A 130 19.02 -8.99 11.32
CA THR A 130 19.68 -8.16 12.33
C THR A 130 18.96 -8.36 13.65
N THR A 131 19.65 -8.99 14.61
CA THR A 131 19.20 -9.11 16.00
C THR A 131 18.64 -7.78 16.52
N GLN A 132 17.62 -7.82 17.38
CA GLN A 132 16.92 -6.62 17.90
C GLN A 132 17.90 -5.52 18.39
N GLU A 133 18.95 -5.91 19.12
CA GLU A 133 19.99 -5.00 19.61
C GLU A 133 20.71 -4.23 18.48
N ARG A 134 20.90 -4.86 17.32
CA ARG A 134 21.52 -4.22 16.15
C ARG A 134 20.58 -3.20 15.54
N VAL A 135 19.26 -3.42 15.54
CA VAL A 135 18.30 -2.47 14.96
C VAL A 135 18.36 -1.13 15.69
N GLY A 136 18.36 -1.13 17.03
CA GLY A 136 18.41 0.11 17.81
C GLY A 136 19.69 0.92 17.61
N ILE A 137 20.85 0.27 17.59
CA ILE A 137 22.15 0.94 17.41
C ILE A 137 22.33 1.39 15.95
N LEU A 138 22.01 0.53 14.99
CA LEU A 138 22.14 0.86 13.57
C LEU A 138 21.20 2.01 13.20
N TYR A 139 19.96 2.00 13.67
CA TYR A 139 19.02 3.09 13.37
C TYR A 139 19.50 4.43 13.92
N ARG A 140 19.98 4.49 15.16
CA ARG A 140 20.45 5.75 15.78
C ARG A 140 21.67 6.35 15.09
N THR A 141 22.53 5.52 14.51
CA THR A 141 23.74 5.96 13.81
C THR A 141 23.56 6.07 12.29
N ALA A 142 22.43 5.59 11.77
CA ALA A 142 22.07 5.66 10.36
C ALA A 142 21.80 7.09 9.88
N THR A 143 21.94 7.32 8.58
CA THR A 143 21.53 8.59 7.97
C THR A 143 20.01 8.75 7.99
N LEU A 144 19.52 9.97 7.79
CA LEU A 144 18.08 10.23 7.75
C LEU A 144 17.38 9.39 6.66
N GLU A 145 18.00 9.24 5.48
CA GLU A 145 17.45 8.44 4.38
C GLU A 145 17.28 6.96 4.76
N GLU A 146 18.27 6.43 5.48
CA GLU A 146 18.28 5.05 5.96
C GLU A 146 17.21 4.84 7.04
N GLN A 147 17.07 5.80 7.97
CA GLN A 147 16.02 5.82 8.99
C GLN A 147 14.62 5.90 8.38
N LEU A 148 14.42 6.77 7.39
CA LEU A 148 13.15 6.93 6.67
C LEU A 148 12.77 5.65 5.93
N ARG A 149 13.73 5.06 5.21
CA ARG A 149 13.50 3.79 4.52
C ARG A 149 13.14 2.67 5.49
N TYR A 150 13.92 2.50 6.55
CA TYR A 150 13.63 1.49 7.56
C TYR A 150 12.24 1.70 8.14
N SER A 151 11.94 2.93 8.59
CA SER A 151 10.65 3.25 9.20
C SER A 151 9.49 3.04 8.24
N PHE A 152 9.67 3.35 6.95
CA PHE A 152 8.62 3.16 5.95
C PHE A 152 8.34 1.68 5.74
N PHE A 153 9.39 0.92 5.43
CA PHE A 153 9.26 -0.52 5.18
C PHE A 153 8.69 -1.24 6.41
N PHE A 154 9.18 -0.89 7.59
CA PHE A 154 8.69 -1.47 8.84
C PHE A 154 7.22 -1.10 9.10
N ALA A 155 6.81 0.15 8.86
CA ALA A 155 5.41 0.54 8.97
C ALA A 155 4.51 -0.22 7.99
N THR A 156 4.94 -0.41 6.74
CA THR A 156 4.16 -1.15 5.74
C THR A 156 4.08 -2.63 6.09
N THR A 157 5.18 -3.25 6.55
CA THR A 157 5.18 -4.64 7.02
C THR A 157 4.23 -4.82 8.21
N LEU A 158 4.23 -3.92 9.19
CA LEU A 158 3.31 -4.02 10.33
C LEU A 158 1.85 -4.00 9.88
N VAL A 159 1.50 -3.13 8.93
CA VAL A 159 0.12 -3.06 8.43
C VAL A 159 -0.20 -4.26 7.53
N HIS A 160 0.76 -4.74 6.73
CA HIS A 160 0.64 -5.98 5.96
C HIS A 160 0.31 -7.17 6.86
N GLU A 161 1.06 -7.41 7.94
CA GLU A 161 0.76 -8.52 8.84
C GLU A 161 -0.58 -8.33 9.58
N LEU A 162 -0.99 -7.09 9.81
CA LEU A 162 -2.29 -6.79 10.41
C LEU A 162 -3.47 -7.11 9.49
N THR A 163 -3.32 -7.05 8.17
CA THR A 163 -4.42 -7.41 7.26
C THR A 163 -4.69 -8.91 7.34
N HIS A 164 -3.65 -9.73 7.48
CA HIS A 164 -3.73 -11.17 7.76
C HIS A 164 -4.45 -11.44 9.07
N ALA A 165 -3.99 -10.81 10.15
CA ALA A 165 -4.62 -10.95 11.47
C ALA A 165 -6.11 -10.57 11.44
N PHE A 166 -6.44 -9.47 10.75
CA PHE A 166 -7.81 -9.01 10.57
C PHE A 166 -8.67 -10.02 9.79
N CYS A 167 -8.13 -10.64 8.73
CA CYS A 167 -8.79 -11.71 7.97
C CYS A 167 -9.13 -12.90 8.89
N ILE A 168 -8.13 -13.40 9.60
CA ILE A 168 -8.23 -14.60 10.44
C ILE A 168 -9.27 -14.39 11.55
N ILE A 169 -9.23 -13.24 12.22
CA ILE A 169 -10.17 -12.92 13.30
C ILE A 169 -11.57 -12.72 12.74
N GLY A 170 -11.74 -11.93 11.69
CA GLY A 170 -13.06 -11.70 11.08
C GLY A 170 -13.74 -13.00 10.61
N ARG A 171 -12.97 -13.95 10.08
CA ARG A 171 -13.49 -15.24 9.60
C ARG A 171 -13.83 -16.24 10.70
N ARG A 172 -13.01 -16.31 11.76
CA ARG A 172 -13.29 -17.19 12.91
C ARG A 172 -14.58 -16.83 13.63
N TRP A 173 -15.00 -15.57 13.57
CA TRP A 173 -16.25 -15.10 14.17
C TRP A 173 -17.48 -15.37 13.30
N GLY A 174 -17.28 -15.71 12.01
CA GLY A 174 -18.33 -15.89 11.01
C GLY A 174 -18.64 -17.34 10.60
N ALA A 175 -18.14 -18.35 11.34
CA ALA A 175 -18.38 -19.79 11.09
C ALA A 175 -17.90 -20.31 9.70
N ARG A 176 -16.90 -19.68 9.08
CA ARG A 176 -16.33 -20.18 7.81
C ARG A 176 -15.16 -21.11 8.10
N ASN A 177 -15.30 -22.39 7.73
CA ASN A 177 -14.29 -23.44 7.91
C ASN A 177 -13.19 -23.45 6.83
N ASP A 178 -13.08 -22.42 5.99
CA ASP A 178 -12.03 -22.34 4.98
C ASP A 178 -10.79 -21.63 5.56
N PRO A 179 -9.67 -22.34 5.76
CA PRO A 179 -8.45 -21.77 6.32
C PRO A 179 -7.73 -20.83 5.35
N LEU A 180 -8.09 -20.83 4.05
CA LEU A 180 -7.41 -20.03 3.04
C LEU A 180 -8.01 -18.63 2.95
N GLU A 181 -7.13 -17.63 2.93
CA GLU A 181 -7.51 -16.23 2.72
C GLU A 181 -8.13 -16.05 1.33
N PRO A 182 -9.25 -15.31 1.21
CA PRO A 182 -9.83 -15.02 -0.08
C PRO A 182 -8.95 -14.01 -0.81
N TYR A 183 -8.97 -14.01 -2.14
CA TYR A 183 -8.32 -12.94 -2.88
C TYR A 183 -9.09 -11.63 -2.70
N CYS A 184 -8.35 -10.54 -2.54
CA CYS A 184 -8.91 -9.21 -2.35
C CYS A 184 -8.53 -8.34 -3.56
N SER A 185 -9.51 -7.95 -4.38
CA SER A 185 -9.28 -7.02 -5.50
C SER A 185 -10.36 -5.94 -5.56
N MET A 186 -9.94 -4.71 -5.31
CA MET A 186 -10.82 -3.54 -5.33
C MET A 186 -11.25 -3.10 -6.73
N ASN A 187 -10.55 -3.52 -7.79
CA ASN A 187 -10.74 -3.00 -9.15
C ASN A 187 -11.20 -4.07 -10.15
N GLY A 188 -11.59 -5.26 -9.68
CA GLY A 188 -11.99 -6.39 -10.54
C GLY A 188 -10.84 -7.00 -11.35
N LYS A 189 -9.62 -6.45 -11.24
CA LYS A 189 -8.39 -7.01 -11.78
C LYS A 189 -7.71 -7.79 -10.66
N LEU A 190 -7.86 -9.10 -10.67
CA LEU A 190 -7.26 -9.97 -9.68
C LEU A 190 -5.79 -10.15 -10.04
N ASP A 191 -4.90 -9.73 -9.14
CA ASP A 191 -3.57 -10.33 -9.11
C ASP A 191 -3.77 -11.75 -8.58
N PRO A 192 -3.53 -12.79 -9.40
CA PRO A 192 -3.84 -14.17 -9.08
C PRO A 192 -3.01 -14.73 -7.91
N ARG A 193 -2.03 -13.95 -7.41
CA ARG A 193 -1.13 -14.32 -6.32
C ARG A 193 -1.23 -13.40 -5.10
N SER A 194 -2.08 -12.37 -5.13
CA SER A 194 -2.09 -11.37 -4.07
C SER A 194 -2.88 -11.86 -2.85
N GLU A 195 -2.15 -12.22 -1.79
CA GLU A 195 -2.70 -12.39 -0.44
C GLU A 195 -3.12 -11.03 0.15
N TRP A 196 -3.73 -11.01 1.35
CA TRP A 196 -4.37 -9.80 1.90
C TRP A 196 -3.41 -8.64 2.13
N GLY A 197 -2.22 -8.89 2.66
CA GLY A 197 -1.17 -7.90 2.85
C GLY A 197 -0.70 -7.32 1.53
N SER A 198 -0.35 -8.19 0.57
CA SER A 198 0.03 -7.77 -0.78
C SER A 198 -1.08 -6.96 -1.48
N SER A 199 -2.34 -7.35 -1.30
CA SER A 199 -3.50 -6.66 -1.86
C SER A 199 -3.67 -5.28 -1.23
N TRP A 200 -3.51 -5.19 0.09
CA TRP A 200 -3.54 -3.92 0.81
C TRP A 200 -2.42 -2.98 0.33
N GLU A 201 -1.18 -3.47 0.21
CA GLU A 201 -0.04 -2.65 -0.22
C GLU A 201 -0.25 -2.13 -1.65
N THR A 202 -0.62 -3.00 -2.59
CA THR A 202 -0.87 -2.60 -3.97
C THR A 202 -2.05 -1.65 -4.10
N ASN A 203 -3.10 -1.82 -3.29
CA ASN A 203 -4.25 -0.92 -3.31
C ASN A 203 -3.92 0.45 -2.71
N THR A 204 -3.24 0.46 -1.55
CA THR A 204 -2.99 1.65 -0.72
C THR A 204 -1.79 2.45 -1.24
N LEU A 205 -0.70 1.77 -1.54
CA LEU A 205 0.58 2.37 -1.93
C LEU A 205 0.79 2.39 -3.45
N GLY A 206 -0.10 1.73 -4.20
CA GLY A 206 -0.01 1.58 -5.66
C GLY A 206 0.99 0.51 -6.12
N MET A 207 1.79 -0.03 -5.20
CA MET A 207 2.74 -1.12 -5.42
C MET A 207 3.16 -1.73 -4.08
N MET A 208 3.73 -2.93 -4.12
CA MET A 208 4.24 -3.64 -2.95
C MET A 208 5.70 -3.24 -2.68
N PRO A 209 6.02 -2.49 -1.61
CA PRO A 209 7.40 -2.13 -1.29
C PRO A 209 8.19 -3.37 -0.90
N PHE A 210 9.43 -3.48 -1.35
CA PHE A 210 10.31 -4.58 -0.97
C PHE A 210 11.77 -4.17 -1.00
N THR A 211 12.58 -4.92 -0.25
CA THR A 211 14.02 -4.71 -0.15
C THR A 211 14.75 -5.71 -1.03
N ARG A 212 15.20 -5.27 -2.22
CA ARG A 212 16.06 -6.10 -3.07
C ARG A 212 17.52 -5.88 -2.73
N LYS A 213 18.29 -6.96 -2.55
CA LYS A 213 19.75 -6.94 -2.68
C LYS A 213 20.07 -6.72 -4.17
N ALA A 214 20.24 -5.48 -4.58
CA ALA A 214 20.84 -5.18 -5.88
C ALA A 214 22.35 -5.08 -5.66
N PRO A 215 23.19 -5.95 -6.26
CA PRO A 215 24.64 -6.01 -6.00
C PRO A 215 25.35 -4.67 -6.24
N ASP A 216 24.76 -3.82 -7.09
CA ASP A 216 25.24 -2.53 -7.54
C ASP A 216 24.67 -1.34 -6.76
N LEU A 217 23.63 -1.53 -5.94
CA LEU A 217 23.05 -0.46 -5.12
C LEU A 217 23.48 -0.63 -3.66
N LYS A 218 23.86 0.48 -3.03
CA LYS A 218 24.04 0.48 -1.58
C LYS A 218 22.75 -0.03 -0.94
N PRO A 219 22.80 -1.12 -0.15
CA PRO A 219 21.61 -1.81 0.35
C PRO A 219 20.64 -0.95 1.14
N MET A 220 20.94 0.31 1.47
CA MET A 220 20.15 1.17 2.35
C MET A 220 19.59 2.45 1.70
N ALA A 221 19.90 2.75 0.42
CA ALA A 221 19.52 4.04 -0.20
C ALA A 221 18.23 4.02 -1.04
N THR A 222 17.70 2.85 -1.40
CA THR A 222 16.56 2.74 -2.33
C THR A 222 15.65 1.59 -1.90
N LEU A 223 14.32 1.80 -1.90
CA LEU A 223 13.36 0.70 -1.91
C LEU A 223 12.94 0.38 -3.33
N TRP A 224 12.51 -0.84 -3.56
CA TRP A 224 11.84 -1.21 -4.80
C TRP A 224 10.36 -1.37 -4.51
N GLY A 225 9.54 -1.24 -5.55
CA GLY A 225 8.16 -1.63 -5.47
C GLY A 225 7.77 -2.43 -6.70
N TYR A 226 6.88 -3.39 -6.56
CA TYR A 226 6.34 -4.13 -7.69
C TYR A 226 4.82 -4.13 -7.70
N ARG A 227 4.25 -4.24 -8.88
CA ARG A 227 2.79 -4.29 -9.08
C ARG A 227 2.48 -5.22 -10.23
N TRP A 228 1.45 -6.04 -10.07
CA TRP A 228 0.86 -6.79 -11.17
C TRP A 228 0.25 -5.85 -12.21
N ILE A 229 0.54 -6.11 -13.48
CA ILE A 229 -0.02 -5.40 -14.62
C ILE A 229 -0.44 -6.43 -15.66
N GLU A 230 -1.69 -6.29 -16.09
CA GLU A 230 -2.24 -7.07 -17.19
C GLU A 230 -1.88 -6.45 -18.53
N GLY A 231 -1.76 -7.29 -19.55
CA GLY A 231 -1.74 -6.86 -20.92
C GLY A 231 -0.43 -6.17 -21.36
N ILE A 232 0.70 -6.51 -20.75
CA ILE A 232 2.02 -5.99 -21.13
C ILE A 232 2.43 -6.59 -22.47
N LYS A 233 2.60 -5.73 -23.49
CA LYS A 233 3.11 -6.15 -24.80
C LYS A 233 4.64 -6.28 -24.73
N ASN A 234 5.18 -7.48 -24.99
CA ASN A 234 6.62 -7.72 -25.07
C ASN A 234 7.22 -7.24 -26.42
N GLU A 235 8.54 -7.40 -26.60
CA GLU A 235 9.25 -6.98 -27.83
C GLU A 235 8.74 -7.69 -29.09
N ASP A 236 8.32 -8.97 -28.96
CA ASP A 236 7.73 -9.76 -30.05
C ASP A 236 6.27 -9.38 -30.35
N GLY A 237 5.70 -8.46 -29.56
CA GLY A 237 4.32 -8.03 -29.68
C GLY A 237 3.29 -8.93 -28.98
N ASN A 238 3.72 -9.95 -28.25
CA ASN A 238 2.86 -10.81 -27.44
C ASN A 238 2.36 -10.07 -26.20
N ILE A 239 1.07 -10.19 -25.92
CA ILE A 239 0.45 -9.65 -24.70
C ILE A 239 0.63 -10.66 -23.57
N ARG A 240 1.19 -10.21 -22.45
CA ARG A 240 1.41 -11.03 -21.25
C ARG A 240 1.13 -10.25 -19.99
N ASP A 241 0.64 -10.92 -18.97
CA ASP A 241 0.52 -10.35 -17.64
C ASP A 241 1.82 -10.57 -16.88
N GLY A 242 2.12 -9.70 -15.92
CA GLY A 242 3.33 -9.83 -15.13
C GLY A 242 3.52 -8.72 -14.12
N TYR A 243 4.64 -8.78 -13.42
CA TYR A 243 5.01 -7.74 -12.48
C TYR A 243 5.81 -6.64 -13.17
N LYS A 244 5.42 -5.39 -12.89
CA LYS A 244 6.22 -4.20 -13.14
C LYS A 244 6.91 -3.80 -11.86
N MET A 245 8.23 -3.72 -11.89
CA MET A 245 9.00 -3.11 -10.79
C MET A 245 9.27 -1.63 -11.05
N ALA A 246 9.50 -0.89 -9.97
CA ALA A 246 9.94 0.49 -9.96
C ALA A 246 10.91 0.72 -8.79
N ARG A 247 11.85 1.67 -8.96
CA ARG A 247 12.60 2.21 -7.82
C ARG A 247 11.72 3.22 -7.10
N LEU A 248 11.69 3.15 -5.77
CA LEU A 248 11.03 4.12 -4.90
C LEU A 248 12.05 5.18 -4.47
N PRO A 249 11.93 6.44 -4.95
CA PRO A 249 12.82 7.50 -4.52
C PRO A 249 12.66 7.79 -3.03
N ILE A 250 13.75 8.13 -2.33
CA ILE A 250 13.68 8.54 -0.91
C ILE A 250 12.72 9.74 -0.72
N LEU A 251 12.63 10.65 -1.68
CA LEU A 251 11.66 11.76 -1.63
C LEU A 251 10.20 11.27 -1.64
N TRP A 252 9.90 10.18 -2.35
CA TRP A 252 8.57 9.58 -2.31
C TRP A 252 8.30 8.95 -0.93
N ILE A 253 9.30 8.28 -0.35
CA ILE A 253 9.20 7.71 1.00
C ILE A 253 9.01 8.82 2.05
N LEU A 254 9.82 9.87 1.99
CA LEU A 254 9.76 11.01 2.89
C LEU A 254 8.37 11.66 2.91
N ARG A 255 7.72 11.80 1.76
CA ARG A 255 6.37 12.39 1.66
C ARG A 255 5.35 11.68 2.56
N TRP A 256 5.46 10.38 2.80
CA TRP A 256 4.56 9.67 3.72
C TRP A 256 4.72 10.10 5.18
N PHE A 257 5.88 10.62 5.55
CA PHE A 257 6.16 11.19 6.86
C PHE A 257 5.90 12.70 6.94
N GLN A 258 5.24 13.29 5.94
CA GLN A 258 4.96 14.71 5.88
C GLN A 258 3.46 14.98 6.01
N ARG A 259 3.04 15.82 6.96
CA ARG A 259 1.63 16.18 7.20
C ARG A 259 0.96 16.75 5.97
N HIS A 260 1.65 17.61 5.22
CA HIS A 260 1.15 18.16 3.95
C HIS A 260 0.66 17.06 2.99
N LYS A 261 1.34 15.92 2.91
CA LYS A 261 0.93 14.82 2.03
C LYS A 261 -0.44 14.26 2.41
N TRP A 262 -0.72 14.17 3.71
CA TRP A 262 -2.00 13.69 4.22
C TRP A 262 -3.12 14.71 3.97
N GLU A 263 -2.84 16.02 4.04
CA GLU A 263 -3.80 17.04 3.65
C GLU A 263 -4.10 17.02 2.14
N GLU A 264 -3.07 16.85 1.30
CA GLU A 264 -3.21 16.68 -0.16
C GLU A 264 -4.14 15.49 -0.51
N LEU A 265 -4.01 14.38 0.23
CA LEU A 265 -4.86 13.21 0.04
C LEU A 265 -6.34 13.50 0.37
N LYS A 266 -6.61 14.32 1.39
CA LYS A 266 -7.98 14.74 1.74
C LYS A 266 -8.62 15.58 0.64
N GLU A 267 -7.87 16.49 0.05
CA GLU A 267 -8.35 17.38 -1.00
C GLU A 267 -8.70 16.63 -2.29
N ARG A 268 -7.93 15.60 -2.64
CA ARG A 268 -8.05 14.91 -3.93
C ARG A 268 -9.33 14.06 -4.08
N LYS A 269 -10.15 13.89 -3.04
CA LYS A 269 -11.34 13.00 -3.00
C LYS A 269 -11.06 11.60 -3.59
N PHE A 270 -9.79 11.19 -3.65
CA PHE A 270 -9.33 10.09 -4.50
C PHE A 270 -9.60 8.73 -3.83
N ARG A 271 -9.78 7.70 -4.67
CA ARG A 271 -9.76 6.29 -4.25
C ARG A 271 -8.33 5.89 -3.89
N ALA A 272 -8.17 4.99 -2.93
CA ALA A 272 -6.99 4.75 -2.10
C ALA A 272 -5.62 4.42 -2.77
N SER A 273 -5.36 4.68 -4.05
CA SER A 273 -4.03 4.46 -4.61
C SER A 273 -3.17 5.72 -4.49
N ALA A 274 -2.10 5.65 -3.70
CA ALA A 274 -1.05 6.66 -3.71
C ALA A 274 -0.56 6.90 -5.16
N PRO A 275 -0.25 8.16 -5.53
CA PRO A 275 0.34 8.42 -6.83
C PRO A 275 1.67 7.65 -6.94
N MET A 276 1.84 6.97 -8.08
CA MET A 276 3.11 6.37 -8.45
C MET A 276 4.22 7.43 -8.35
N PRO A 277 5.45 7.05 -7.97
CA PRO A 277 6.58 7.96 -7.98
C PRO A 277 6.67 8.70 -9.32
N GLU A 278 6.69 10.03 -9.27
CA GLU A 278 6.91 10.88 -10.44
C GLU A 278 8.36 10.68 -10.91
N GLY A 279 8.55 10.20 -12.14
CA GLY A 279 9.88 9.99 -12.71
C GLY A 279 9.92 8.85 -13.76
N PRO A 280 11.07 8.64 -14.42
CA PRO A 280 11.25 7.54 -15.36
C PRO A 280 11.20 6.21 -14.60
N VAL A 281 10.01 5.63 -14.51
CA VAL A 281 9.81 4.27 -14.02
C VAL A 281 10.39 3.33 -15.07
N ARG A 282 11.64 2.91 -14.85
CA ARG A 282 12.19 1.74 -15.53
C ARG A 282 11.28 0.57 -15.20
N VAL A 283 10.76 -0.07 -16.23
CA VAL A 283 9.85 -1.20 -16.09
C VAL A 283 10.72 -2.43 -16.16
N TRP A 284 10.69 -3.28 -15.14
CA TRP A 284 11.23 -4.62 -15.27
C TRP A 284 10.07 -5.60 -15.33
N THR A 285 10.11 -6.50 -16.30
CA THR A 285 9.13 -7.59 -16.46
C THR A 285 9.82 -8.91 -16.21
N SER A 286 9.20 -9.78 -15.41
CA SER A 286 9.59 -11.18 -15.20
C SER A 286 8.47 -12.09 -15.69
N ARG A 287 8.82 -13.30 -16.11
CA ARG A 287 7.83 -14.34 -16.43
C ARG A 287 7.34 -14.97 -15.12
N LEU A 288 6.08 -15.38 -15.06
CA LEU A 288 5.46 -16.02 -13.88
C LEU A 288 6.25 -17.24 -13.34
N ASP A 289 7.08 -17.84 -14.18
CA ASP A 289 7.89 -19.05 -14.00
C ASP A 289 9.42 -18.78 -14.02
N ASP A 290 9.85 -17.53 -14.24
CA ASP A 290 11.27 -17.21 -14.44
C ASP A 290 11.75 -16.10 -13.49
N THR A 291 12.80 -16.41 -12.73
CA THR A 291 13.51 -15.44 -11.86
C THR A 291 14.26 -14.37 -12.65
N THR A 292 14.35 -14.48 -13.98
CA THR A 292 14.97 -13.46 -14.82
C THR A 292 14.07 -12.24 -14.99
N TRP A 293 14.69 -11.06 -14.86
CA TRP A 293 14.05 -9.76 -15.02
C TRP A 293 14.72 -9.02 -16.16
N PHE A 294 13.94 -8.49 -17.08
CA PHE A 294 14.46 -7.68 -18.19
C PHE A 294 13.94 -6.26 -18.08
N GLU A 295 14.81 -5.27 -18.29
CA GLU A 295 14.39 -3.86 -18.36
C GLU A 295 13.63 -3.66 -19.68
N SER A 296 12.33 -3.37 -19.61
CA SER A 296 11.58 -3.01 -20.81
C SER A 296 12.12 -1.68 -21.34
N PRO A 297 12.37 -1.56 -22.65
CA PRO A 297 12.83 -0.31 -23.24
C PRO A 297 11.84 0.80 -22.88
N ALA A 298 12.37 1.91 -22.34
CA ALA A 298 11.55 3.05 -21.96
C ALA A 298 10.69 3.46 -23.16
N ARG A 299 9.37 3.34 -23.02
CA ARG A 299 8.44 3.80 -24.06
C ARG A 299 8.74 5.28 -24.26
N LYS A 300 9.26 5.66 -25.42
CA LYS A 300 9.41 7.08 -25.75
C LYS A 300 8.04 7.71 -25.50
N PRO A 301 7.96 8.81 -24.72
CA PRO A 301 6.67 9.47 -24.51
C PRO A 301 6.06 9.66 -25.89
N ALA A 302 4.87 9.12 -26.09
CA ALA A 302 4.18 9.28 -27.36
C ALA A 302 4.13 10.79 -27.58
N ASN A 303 4.78 11.28 -28.64
CA ASN A 303 4.64 12.67 -29.05
C ASN A 303 3.13 12.85 -29.28
N ASP A 304 2.46 13.47 -28.32
CA ASP A 304 1.03 13.70 -28.35
C ASP A 304 0.77 14.85 -29.33
N THR A 305 0.93 14.54 -30.62
CA THR A 305 0.65 15.45 -31.73
C THR A 305 -0.84 15.54 -32.02
N ARG A 306 -1.72 14.92 -31.21
CA ARG A 306 -3.16 14.86 -31.47
C ARG A 306 -3.97 16.02 -30.88
N SER A 307 -3.33 16.98 -30.21
CA SER A 307 -4.02 18.11 -29.55
C SER A 307 -4.29 19.34 -30.45
N LYS A 308 -4.08 19.28 -31.77
CA LYS A 308 -4.37 20.40 -32.70
C LYS A 308 -5.18 19.98 -33.92
N LYS A 309 -6.39 19.44 -33.74
CA LYS A 309 -7.42 19.46 -34.81
C LYS A 309 -8.83 19.22 -34.27
N ARG A 310 -9.33 20.13 -33.44
CA ARG A 310 -10.78 20.30 -33.20
C ARG A 310 -11.06 21.77 -32.92
N THR A 311 -11.14 22.55 -33.99
CA THR A 311 -11.79 23.86 -34.00
C THR A 311 -12.74 23.87 -35.19
N ARG A 312 -13.99 24.25 -34.90
CA ARG A 312 -15.10 24.52 -35.82
C ARG A 312 -15.71 23.31 -36.52
N GLU A 313 -16.79 22.80 -35.94
CA GLU A 313 -18.15 22.88 -36.50
C GLU A 313 -19.13 22.42 -35.41
N ASP A 314 -20.41 22.75 -35.55
CA ASP A 314 -21.53 22.48 -34.63
C ASP A 314 -21.80 23.55 -33.54
N ALA A 315 -22.08 24.76 -34.02
CA ALA A 315 -23.06 25.63 -33.37
C ALA A 315 -24.41 25.42 -34.08
N ASN A 316 -25.32 24.64 -33.47
CA ASN A 316 -26.78 24.81 -33.51
C ASN A 316 -27.50 23.56 -32.98
N VAL A 317 -27.94 23.59 -31.72
CA VAL A 317 -29.18 22.93 -31.28
C VAL A 317 -29.81 23.79 -30.17
N PRO A 318 -31.06 24.27 -30.32
CA PRO A 318 -31.78 24.99 -29.28
C PRO A 318 -32.55 24.04 -28.35
N GLY A 319 -32.45 24.35 -27.05
CA GLY A 319 -33.47 24.25 -26.00
C GLY A 319 -34.42 23.05 -25.91
N SER A 320 -34.38 22.36 -24.76
CA SER A 320 -35.60 21.91 -24.09
C SER A 320 -35.37 21.83 -22.58
N ASP A 321 -35.87 22.86 -21.88
CA ASP A 321 -36.15 22.80 -20.45
C ASP A 321 -37.21 21.72 -20.19
N ALA A 322 -36.93 20.83 -19.25
CA ALA A 322 -37.95 20.01 -18.61
C ALA A 322 -37.50 19.72 -17.17
N ASP A 323 -38.18 20.40 -16.26
CA ASP A 323 -38.20 20.18 -14.83
C ASP A 323 -38.51 18.71 -14.49
N ASP A 324 -37.75 18.12 -13.56
CA ASP A 324 -38.14 16.88 -12.89
C ASP A 324 -37.97 17.06 -11.37
N GLU A 325 -38.87 17.86 -10.80
CA GLU A 325 -39.19 17.82 -9.37
C GLU A 325 -39.99 16.54 -9.08
N ARG A 326 -39.31 15.47 -8.65
CA ARG A 326 -39.98 14.31 -8.05
C ARG A 326 -40.02 14.41 -6.54
N SER A 327 -41.20 14.84 -6.11
CA SER A 327 -41.84 14.77 -4.80
C SER A 327 -41.42 13.61 -3.88
N ASP A 328 -41.04 13.98 -2.66
CA ASP A 328 -41.14 13.16 -1.45
C ASP A 328 -42.59 12.68 -1.25
N ARG A 329 -42.79 11.35 -1.20
CA ARG A 329 -44.03 10.74 -0.68
C ARG A 329 -43.77 10.16 0.71
N PRO A 330 -44.54 10.54 1.74
CA PRO A 330 -44.48 9.89 3.05
C PRO A 330 -45.14 8.50 2.98
N MET A 331 -44.48 7.50 3.58
CA MET A 331 -45.06 6.17 3.76
C MET A 331 -46.22 6.22 4.77
N ASP A 332 -47.39 5.82 4.29
CA ASP A 332 -48.60 5.58 5.05
C ASP A 332 -48.44 4.35 5.98
N LYS A 333 -48.67 4.56 7.28
CA LYS A 333 -48.65 3.50 8.31
C LYS A 333 -50.05 2.89 8.42
N ARG A 334 -50.30 1.82 7.69
CA ARG A 334 -51.49 0.97 7.94
C ARG A 334 -51.20 -0.15 8.93
N THR A 335 -51.72 0.06 10.15
CA THR A 335 -52.56 -0.86 10.93
C THR A 335 -52.29 -2.38 10.82
N ARG A 336 -51.76 -2.95 11.90
CA ARG A 336 -52.04 -4.34 12.31
C ARG A 336 -53.24 -4.34 13.27
N ARG A 337 -54.25 -5.13 12.94
CA ARG A 337 -55.11 -5.80 13.93
C ARG A 337 -54.66 -7.25 14.00
#